data_AF-A0A0B1RZ82-F1
#
_entry.id   AF-A0A0B1RZ82-F1
#
_cell.length_a   1.000
_cell.length_b   1.000
_cell.length_c   1.000
_cell.angle_alpha   90.00
_cell.angle_beta   90.00
_cell.angle_gamma   90.00
#
_symmetry.space_group_name_H-M   'P 1'
#
loop_
_entity.id
_entity.type
_entity.pdbx_description
1 polymer ?
#
loop_
_entity_poly.entity_id
_entity_poly.type
_entity_poly.pdbx_seq_one_letter_code
_entity_poly.pdbx_strand_id
1 'polypeptide(L)'
;MAKGIGNGFPMGAVVTTEEIAASFGKALYFNTFGGIQWHLLWEKLYWRFLILVQRFIYLQVIEEEKLQENCAVVGDYFLKQLASIDSPLIGDVRGKGLMIGMEFVDEDGHPLPAARMANIFERVKL
;
A
#
# COMPACT_ATOMS: atom_id res chain seq x y z
N MET A 1 1.14 -2.42 -10.08
CA MET A 1 0.58 -2.78 -8.75
C MET A 1 1.64 -3.50 -7.92
N ALA A 2 1.68 -3.22 -6.62
CA ALA A 2 2.59 -3.83 -5.61
C ALA A 2 2.02 -3.58 -4.20
N LYS A 3 2.79 -3.82 -3.13
CA LYS A 3 2.41 -3.59 -1.72
C LYS A 3 1.19 -4.42 -1.29
N GLY A 4 0.03 -3.79 -1.10
CA GLY A 4 -1.19 -4.42 -0.57
C GLY A 4 -1.63 -5.65 -1.36
N ILE A 5 -1.37 -5.70 -2.67
CA ILE A 5 -1.74 -6.85 -3.52
C ILE A 5 -1.12 -8.18 -3.10
N GLY A 6 -0.01 -8.14 -2.36
CA GLY A 6 0.66 -9.32 -1.84
C GLY A 6 0.41 -9.56 -0.36
N ASN A 7 -0.31 -8.67 0.34
CA ASN A 7 -0.51 -8.69 1.79
C ASN A 7 0.77 -9.08 2.58
N GLY A 8 1.87 -8.38 2.30
CA GLY A 8 3.20 -8.67 2.88
C GLY A 8 4.06 -9.66 2.11
N PHE A 9 3.47 -10.49 1.24
CA PHE A 9 4.21 -11.36 0.33
C PHE A 9 4.78 -10.57 -0.87
N PRO A 10 6.03 -10.84 -1.31
CA PRO A 10 6.63 -10.14 -2.44
C PRO A 10 5.87 -10.45 -3.74
N MET A 11 5.01 -9.51 -4.16
CA MET A 11 4.22 -9.62 -5.37
C MET A 11 4.14 -8.27 -6.09
N GLY A 12 4.37 -8.31 -7.40
CA GLY A 12 4.20 -7.19 -8.32
C GLY A 12 3.41 -7.63 -9.54
N ALA A 13 2.53 -6.77 -10.03
CA ALA A 13 1.73 -7.02 -11.23
C ALA A 13 1.63 -5.75 -12.07
N VAL A 14 1.70 -5.90 -13.40
CA VAL A 14 1.41 -4.82 -14.36
C VAL A 14 0.06 -5.14 -14.98
N VAL A 15 -0.84 -4.17 -14.99
CA VAL A 15 -2.15 -4.26 -15.65
C VAL A 15 -2.10 -3.28 -16.82
N THR A 16 -2.34 -3.78 -18.03
CA THR A 16 -2.27 -2.99 -19.26
C THR A 16 -3.29 -3.53 -20.27
N THR A 17 -3.53 -2.79 -21.34
CA THR A 17 -4.42 -3.21 -22.43
C THR A 17 -3.84 -4.40 -23.20
N GLU A 18 -4.70 -5.17 -23.86
CA GLU A 18 -4.27 -6.32 -24.66
C GLU A 18 -3.28 -5.93 -25.76
N GLU A 19 -3.50 -4.79 -26.42
CA GLU A 19 -2.59 -4.23 -27.42
C GLU A 19 -1.17 -4.03 -26.89
N ILE A 20 -1.04 -3.43 -25.69
CA ILE A 20 0.25 -3.19 -25.05
C ILE A 20 0.84 -4.51 -24.51
N ALA A 21 0.01 -5.43 -24.02
CA ALA A 21 0.48 -6.74 -23.59
C ALA A 21 1.03 -7.57 -24.77
N ALA A 22 0.43 -7.44 -25.96
CA ALA A 22 0.87 -8.13 -27.16
C ALA A 22 2.28 -7.71 -27.62
N SER A 23 2.74 -6.50 -27.28
CA SER A 23 4.12 -6.08 -27.56
C SER A 23 5.16 -6.82 -26.71
N PHE A 24 4.79 -7.31 -25.51
CA PHE A 24 5.68 -8.11 -24.67
C PHE A 24 5.96 -9.50 -25.24
N GLY A 25 5.08 -10.06 -26.08
CA GLY A 25 5.34 -11.32 -26.79
C GLY A 25 6.37 -11.21 -27.91
N LYS A 26 6.74 -9.98 -28.30
CA LYS A 26 7.70 -9.70 -29.39
C LYS A 26 9.14 -9.52 -28.88
N ALA A 27 9.32 -9.42 -27.56
CA ALA A 27 10.62 -9.30 -26.91
C ALA A 27 10.75 -10.34 -25.80
N LEU A 28 11.95 -10.84 -25.52
CA LEU A 28 12.15 -11.84 -24.49
C LEU A 28 12.08 -11.16 -23.11
N TYR A 29 10.89 -11.16 -22.51
CA TYR A 29 10.68 -10.68 -21.14
C TYR A 29 10.85 -11.84 -20.16
N PHE A 30 11.89 -11.75 -19.32
CA PHE A 30 12.22 -12.78 -18.32
C PHE A 30 12.39 -12.16 -16.95
N ASN A 31 11.90 -12.86 -15.93
CA ASN A 31 12.14 -12.56 -14.53
C ASN A 31 12.30 -13.88 -13.76
N THR A 32 13.36 -14.00 -12.95
CA THR A 32 13.65 -15.24 -12.21
C THR A 32 12.52 -15.66 -11.27
N PHE A 33 11.80 -14.66 -10.71
CA PHE A 33 10.72 -14.88 -9.75
C PHE A 33 9.38 -14.30 -10.17
N GLY A 34 9.28 -13.63 -11.33
CA GLY A 34 8.02 -13.02 -11.73
C GLY A 34 7.03 -14.06 -12.23
N GLY A 35 5.77 -13.89 -11.83
CA GLY A 35 4.75 -14.94 -11.95
C GLY A 35 4.88 -16.09 -10.95
N ILE A 36 5.84 -16.00 -10.01
CA ILE A 36 6.20 -16.98 -8.97
C ILE A 36 6.26 -18.41 -9.51
N GLN A 37 7.42 -18.77 -10.05
CA GLN A 37 7.77 -20.15 -10.32
C GLN A 37 8.85 -20.56 -9.33
N TRP A 38 8.47 -20.94 -8.11
CA TRP A 38 9.29 -21.85 -7.29
C TRP A 38 9.24 -23.25 -7.93
N HIS A 39 9.61 -23.31 -9.20
CA HIS A 39 9.93 -24.53 -9.91
C HIS A 39 11.42 -24.67 -9.76
N LEU A 40 11.83 -25.38 -8.73
CA LEU A 40 12.80 -26.47 -8.82
C LEU A 40 12.87 -27.12 -7.43
N LEU A 41 12.47 -28.40 -7.44
CA LEU A 41 12.73 -29.42 -6.41
C LEU A 41 11.82 -29.43 -5.16
N TRP A 42 10.74 -30.21 -5.28
CA TRP A 42 10.23 -31.21 -4.31
C TRP A 42 8.84 -31.11 -3.63
N GLU A 43 7.97 -30.12 -3.87
CA GLU A 43 6.55 -30.15 -3.38
C GLU A 43 5.54 -29.37 -4.26
N LYS A 44 5.34 -29.80 -5.51
CA LYS A 44 4.73 -28.97 -6.58
C LYS A 44 3.22 -28.67 -6.50
N LEU A 45 2.44 -29.22 -5.58
CA LEU A 45 1.00 -28.90 -5.47
C LEU A 45 0.70 -27.95 -4.29
N TYR A 46 1.35 -28.16 -3.15
CA TYR A 46 1.04 -27.45 -1.90
C TYR A 46 1.35 -25.96 -2.00
N TRP A 47 2.55 -25.59 -2.47
CA TRP A 47 2.99 -24.19 -2.53
C TRP A 47 2.30 -23.35 -3.61
N ARG A 48 1.99 -23.94 -4.77
CA ARG A 48 1.24 -23.24 -5.83
C ARG A 48 -0.21 -23.03 -5.44
N PHE A 49 -0.79 -24.00 -4.73
CA PHE A 49 -2.11 -23.87 -4.12
C PHE A 49 -2.12 -22.77 -3.06
N LEU A 50 -1.14 -22.75 -2.14
CA LEU A 50 -1.05 -21.74 -1.08
C LEU A 50 -1.00 -20.31 -1.61
N ILE A 51 -0.25 -20.01 -2.68
CA ILE A 51 -0.16 -18.64 -3.22
C ILE A 51 -1.47 -18.21 -3.89
N LEU A 52 -2.11 -19.11 -4.64
CA LEU A 52 -3.42 -18.84 -5.25
C LEU A 52 -4.48 -18.65 -4.18
N VAL A 53 -4.51 -19.55 -3.18
CA VAL A 53 -5.42 -19.49 -2.04
C VAL A 53 -5.19 -18.22 -1.23
N GLN A 54 -3.94 -17.83 -0.94
CA GLN A 54 -3.64 -16.57 -0.25
C GLN A 54 -4.19 -15.36 -1.01
N ARG A 55 -4.04 -15.34 -2.34
CA ARG A 55 -4.53 -14.24 -3.18
C ARG A 55 -6.06 -14.21 -3.25
N PHE A 56 -6.70 -15.37 -3.41
CA PHE A 56 -8.16 -15.49 -3.42
C PHE A 56 -8.76 -15.16 -2.05
N ILE A 57 -8.25 -15.74 -0.97
CA ILE A 57 -8.68 -15.45 0.40
C ILE A 57 -8.47 -13.98 0.71
N TYR A 58 -7.35 -13.37 0.31
CA TYR A 58 -7.12 -11.94 0.56
C TYR A 58 -8.15 -11.05 -0.15
N LEU A 59 -8.44 -11.32 -1.41
CA LEU A 59 -9.46 -10.57 -2.14
C LEU A 59 -10.87 -10.83 -1.58
N GLN A 60 -11.16 -12.06 -1.16
CA GLN A 60 -12.40 -12.41 -0.47
C GLN A 60 -12.53 -11.66 0.86
N VAL A 61 -11.47 -11.60 1.67
CA VAL A 61 -11.47 -10.83 2.92
C VAL A 61 -11.72 -9.35 2.64
N ILE A 62 -11.09 -8.77 1.61
CA ILE A 62 -11.35 -7.38 1.22
C ILE A 62 -12.83 -7.15 0.93
N GLU A 63 -13.49 -8.07 0.22
CA GLU A 63 -14.90 -7.98 -0.16
C GLU A 63 -15.85 -8.29 1.01
N GLU A 64 -15.64 -9.41 1.71
CA GLU A 64 -16.47 -9.90 2.81
C GLU A 64 -16.42 -8.97 4.03
N GLU A 65 -15.23 -8.50 4.40
CA GLU A 65 -15.05 -7.54 5.49
C GLU A 65 -15.31 -6.09 5.06
N LYS A 66 -15.66 -5.85 3.79
CA LYS A 66 -16.00 -4.52 3.24
C LYS A 66 -14.91 -3.49 3.55
N LEU A 67 -13.66 -3.86 3.30
CA LEU A 67 -12.51 -3.07 3.72
C LEU A 67 -12.47 -1.70 3.04
N GLN A 68 -13.02 -1.57 1.82
CA GLN A 68 -13.09 -0.28 1.13
C GLN A 68 -14.07 0.68 1.82
N GLU A 69 -15.25 0.18 2.20
CA GLU A 69 -16.26 0.92 2.94
C GLU A 69 -15.74 1.27 4.33
N ASN A 70 -15.10 0.32 5.02
CA ASN A 70 -14.45 0.58 6.30
C ASN A 70 -13.37 1.66 6.18
N CYS A 71 -12.53 1.62 5.14
CA CYS A 71 -11.54 2.67 4.87
C CYS A 71 -12.19 4.04 4.65
N ALA A 72 -13.35 4.09 3.99
CA ALA A 72 -14.08 5.34 3.79
C ALA A 72 -14.64 5.88 5.12
N VAL A 73 -15.30 5.04 5.91
CA VAL A 73 -15.92 5.43 7.19
C VAL A 73 -14.87 5.82 8.23
N VAL A 74 -13.89 4.94 8.48
CA VAL A 74 -12.85 5.16 9.49
C VAL A 74 -11.89 6.25 9.03
N GLY A 75 -11.58 6.31 7.74
CA GLY A 75 -10.72 7.36 7.18
C GLY A 75 -11.33 8.75 7.31
N ASP A 76 -12.62 8.92 7.00
CA ASP A 76 -13.33 10.19 7.17
C ASP A 76 -13.40 10.61 8.64
N TYR A 77 -13.71 9.68 9.53
CA TYR A 77 -13.65 9.93 10.97
C TYR A 77 -12.25 10.39 11.41
N PHE A 78 -11.21 9.67 11.00
CA PHE A 78 -9.84 9.97 11.42
C PHE A 78 -9.36 11.33 10.89
N LEU A 79 -9.64 11.64 9.61
CA LEU A 79 -9.32 12.96 9.03
C LEU A 79 -10.03 14.10 9.78
N LYS A 80 -11.31 13.94 10.13
CA LYS A 80 -12.06 14.93 10.90
C LYS A 80 -11.48 15.14 12.30
N GLN A 81 -11.10 14.06 12.98
CA GLN A 81 -10.48 14.17 14.31
C GLN A 81 -9.12 14.88 14.22
N LEU A 82 -8.27 14.52 13.27
CA LEU A 82 -6.98 15.18 13.05
C LEU A 82 -7.13 16.66 12.70
N ALA A 83 -8.09 17.01 11.85
CA ALA A 83 -8.38 18.40 11.48
C ALA A 83 -8.99 19.21 12.63
N SER A 84 -9.56 18.56 13.65
CA SER A 84 -10.12 19.24 14.83
C SER A 84 -9.08 19.63 15.88
N ILE A 85 -7.83 19.20 15.72
CA ILE A 85 -6.73 19.55 16.62
C ILE A 85 -6.34 21.01 16.39
N ASP A 86 -6.66 21.87 17.36
CA ASP A 86 -6.25 23.27 17.34
C ASP A 86 -4.80 23.41 17.79
N SER A 87 -3.89 23.50 16.83
CA SER A 87 -2.45 23.68 17.08
C SER A 87 -1.81 24.51 15.97
N PRO A 88 -1.06 25.58 16.31
CA PRO A 88 -0.35 26.38 15.31
C PRO A 88 0.80 25.61 14.64
N LEU A 89 1.18 24.44 15.17
CA LEU A 89 2.21 23.58 14.57
C LEU A 89 1.66 22.72 13.43
N ILE A 90 0.33 22.63 13.26
CA ILE A 90 -0.30 21.84 12.20
C ILE A 90 -0.63 22.79 11.05
N GLY A 91 0.01 22.59 9.91
CA GLY A 91 -0.22 23.41 8.71
C GLY A 91 -1.36 22.87 7.85
N ASP A 92 -1.39 21.55 7.62
CA ASP A 92 -2.39 20.92 6.76
C ASP A 92 -2.68 19.48 7.18
N VAL A 93 -3.91 19.04 6.95
CA VAL A 93 -4.37 17.66 7.17
C VAL A 93 -5.11 17.21 5.91
N ARG A 94 -4.54 16.24 5.19
CA ARG A 94 -5.03 15.78 3.89
C ARG A 94 -4.99 14.27 3.77
N GLY A 95 -5.83 13.70 2.91
CA GLY A 95 -5.81 12.27 2.65
C GLY A 95 -7.07 11.75 1.99
N LYS A 96 -7.09 10.44 1.72
CA LYS A 96 -8.29 9.72 1.26
C LYS A 96 -8.31 8.32 1.85
N GLY A 97 -9.44 7.95 2.45
CA GLY A 97 -9.54 6.72 3.23
C GLY A 97 -8.49 6.72 4.36
N LEU A 98 -7.72 5.64 4.48
CA LEU A 98 -6.65 5.52 5.49
C LEU A 98 -5.27 5.96 4.98
N MET A 99 -5.17 6.53 3.77
CA MET A 99 -3.94 7.18 3.31
C MET A 99 -3.98 8.66 3.70
N ILE A 100 -3.48 8.95 4.90
CA ILE A 100 -3.57 10.26 5.55
C ILE A 100 -2.17 10.86 5.72
N GLY A 101 -2.06 12.16 5.50
CA GLY A 101 -0.89 12.97 5.78
C GLY A 101 -1.26 14.17 6.64
N MET A 102 -0.43 14.45 7.64
CA MET A 102 -0.48 15.65 8.47
C MET A 102 0.85 16.38 8.30
N GLU A 103 0.78 17.65 7.93
CA GLU A 103 1.93 18.51 7.71
C GLU A 103 2.15 19.40 8.92
N PHE A 104 3.40 19.45 9.37
CA PHE A 104 3.80 20.28 10.48
C PHE A 104 4.61 21.48 9.99
N VAL A 105 4.38 22.63 10.59
CA VAL A 105 5.00 23.90 10.25
C VAL A 105 5.76 24.50 11.44
N ASP A 106 6.65 25.44 11.17
CA ASP A 106 7.27 26.29 12.20
C ASP A 106 6.38 27.48 12.59
N GLU A 107 6.91 28.34 13.47
CA GLU A 107 6.19 29.51 13.99
C GLU A 107 5.83 30.54 12.89
N ASP A 108 6.59 30.54 11.79
CA ASP A 108 6.37 31.41 10.63
C ASP A 108 5.43 30.76 9.59
N GLY A 109 4.96 29.53 9.84
CA GLY A 109 4.07 28.78 8.97
C GLY A 109 4.78 28.05 7.82
N HIS A 110 6.10 27.92 7.86
CA HIS A 110 6.87 27.18 6.85
C HIS A 110 6.94 25.68 7.19
N PRO A 111 6.87 24.78 6.18
CA PRO A 111 6.97 23.34 6.41
C PRO A 111 8.26 22.96 7.16
N LEU A 112 8.13 22.12 8.19
CA LEU A 112 9.28 21.67 8.95
C LEU A 112 10.29 20.92 8.05
N PRO A 113 11.61 21.17 8.21
CA PRO A 113 12.63 20.47 7.44
C PRO A 113 12.54 18.94 7.61
N ALA A 114 12.74 18.19 6.53
CA ALA A 114 12.61 16.73 6.52
C ALA A 114 13.46 16.04 7.60
N ALA A 115 14.66 16.54 7.89
CA ALA A 115 15.52 16.02 8.95
C ALA A 115 14.91 16.19 10.35
N ARG A 116 14.22 17.32 10.59
CA ARG A 116 13.52 17.57 11.86
C ARG A 116 12.29 16.68 11.98
N MET A 117 11.53 16.51 10.89
CA MET A 117 10.39 15.59 10.84
C MET A 117 10.81 14.13 11.08
N ALA A 118 11.93 13.69 10.49
CA ALA A 118 12.47 12.35 10.73
C ALA A 118 12.83 12.14 12.21
N ASN A 119 13.48 13.13 12.85
CA ASN A 119 13.80 13.05 14.27
C ASN A 119 12.56 13.00 15.16
N ILE A 120 11.52 13.78 14.84
CA ILE A 120 10.23 13.72 15.55
C ILE A 120 9.61 12.33 15.37
N PHE A 121 9.58 11.83 14.14
CA PHE A 121 9.03 10.52 13.82
C PHE A 121 9.73 9.40 14.61
N GLU A 122 11.06 9.39 14.67
CA GLU A 122 11.80 8.38 15.45
C GLU A 122 11.50 8.46 16.96
N ARG A 123 11.29 9.66 17.52
CA ARG A 123 10.96 9.82 18.94
C ARG A 123 9.57 9.34 19.32
N VAL A 124 8.64 9.30 18.36
CA VAL A 124 7.22 8.94 18.61
C VAL A 124 6.99 7.42 18.48
N LYS A 125 7.93 6.66 17.93
CA LYS A 125 7.85 5.19 17.73
C LYS A 125 8.06 4.36 19.02
N LEU A 126 7.54 4.81 20.17
CA LEU A 126 7.65 4.07 21.45
C LEU A 126 7.36 2.56 21.31
#